data_AF-A0A940PZ39-F1
#
_entry.id   AF-A0A940PZ39-F1
#
_cell.length_a   1.000
_cell.length_b   1.000
_cell.length_c   1.000
_cell.angle_alpha   90.00
_cell.angle_beta   90.00
_cell.angle_gamma   90.00
#
_symmetry.space_group_name_H-M   'P 1'
#
loop_
_entity.id
_entity.type
_entity.pdbx_description
1 polymer ?
#
loop_
_entity_poly.entity_id
_entity_poly.type
_entity_poly.pdbx_seq_one_letter_code
_entity_poly.pdbx_strand_id
1 'polypeptide(L)'
;MDFINETAAVNGLADEIVKGGVCLFNAVKYIYSIAEESFYTVNIKDAFKIVLNNITDTDSLTALGLHIDSRSCGEMLGEEYEKVLPLMVYSLAVRIPVLKNLRGASGPMTDDQLYKVYNAVIAKGAENCKEAVTESFMEIKYLVRKGKRLPPYNADWFKTYIYTNVPSLAEITNKNMFLLGFADVLFAMFYSCLEENLFEKIKEYSADDFGESVEL
;
A
#
# COMPACT_ATOMS: atom_id res chain seq x y z
N MET A 1 22.83 5.55 -7.17
CA MET A 1 21.84 6.54 -7.57
C MET A 1 22.16 7.85 -6.89
N ASP A 2 22.35 8.89 -7.68
CA ASP A 2 22.59 10.22 -7.15
C ASP A 2 21.27 10.97 -7.04
N PHE A 3 20.91 11.33 -5.82
CA PHE A 3 19.77 12.19 -5.54
C PHE A 3 20.20 13.66 -5.56
N ILE A 4 19.39 14.52 -6.18
CA ILE A 4 19.61 15.98 -6.20
C ILE A 4 19.66 16.50 -4.76
N ASN A 5 18.77 15.99 -3.91
CA ASN A 5 18.77 16.21 -2.46
C ASN A 5 18.30 14.94 -1.76
N GLU A 6 19.21 14.22 -1.11
CA GLU A 6 18.91 12.93 -0.49
C GLU A 6 17.87 13.04 0.63
N THR A 7 17.91 14.09 1.46
CA THR A 7 16.93 14.27 2.54
C THR A 7 15.53 14.52 1.98
N ALA A 8 15.41 15.32 0.93
CA ALA A 8 14.13 15.56 0.26
C ALA A 8 13.61 14.28 -0.41
N ALA A 9 14.48 13.52 -1.08
CA ALA A 9 14.13 12.25 -1.72
C ALA A 9 13.63 11.23 -0.69
N VAL A 10 14.37 11.04 0.41
CA VAL A 10 14.00 10.11 1.48
C VAL A 10 12.65 10.46 2.08
N ASN A 11 12.43 11.73 2.43
CA ASN A 11 11.16 12.17 3.00
C ASN A 11 10.00 12.09 2.01
N GLY A 12 10.23 12.48 0.74
CA GLY A 12 9.23 12.42 -0.32
C GLY A 12 8.76 10.99 -0.61
N LEU A 13 9.70 10.05 -0.73
CA LEU A 13 9.37 8.63 -0.90
C LEU A 13 8.64 8.07 0.32
N ALA A 14 9.04 8.44 1.53
CA ALA A 14 8.35 8.01 2.74
C ALA A 14 6.92 8.58 2.82
N ASP A 15 6.71 9.84 2.45
CA ASP A 15 5.39 10.46 2.38
C ASP A 15 4.49 9.78 1.35
N GLU A 16 5.04 9.42 0.19
CA GLU A 16 4.31 8.69 -0.86
C GLU A 16 3.81 7.33 -0.37
N ILE A 17 4.67 6.56 0.31
CA ILE A 17 4.31 5.26 0.90
C ILE A 17 3.23 5.41 1.97
N VAL A 18 3.36 6.41 2.84
CA VAL A 18 2.35 6.66 3.90
C VAL A 18 1.01 7.06 3.30
N LYS A 19 0.99 7.98 2.32
CA LYS A 19 -0.23 8.36 1.60
C LYS A 19 -0.84 7.17 0.87
N GLY A 20 -0.03 6.33 0.24
CA GLY A 20 -0.46 5.08 -0.37
C GLY A 20 -1.16 4.16 0.64
N GLY A 21 -0.57 3.97 1.82
CA GLY A 21 -1.20 3.19 2.89
C GLY A 21 -2.53 3.78 3.38
N VAL A 22 -2.63 5.11 3.52
CA VAL A 22 -3.89 5.78 3.90
C VAL A 22 -4.94 5.66 2.79
N CYS A 23 -4.55 5.81 1.52
CA CYS A 23 -5.44 5.63 0.39
C CYS A 23 -5.96 4.19 0.32
N LEU A 24 -5.09 3.18 0.48
CA LEU A 24 -5.49 1.78 0.53
C LEU A 24 -6.46 1.51 1.68
N PHE A 25 -6.17 2.05 2.88
CA PHE A 25 -7.04 1.92 4.05
C PHE A 25 -8.42 2.52 3.80
N ASN A 26 -8.49 3.73 3.26
CA ASN A 26 -9.75 4.39 2.94
C ASN A 26 -10.49 3.68 1.80
N ALA A 27 -9.78 3.21 0.77
CA ALA A 27 -10.37 2.44 -0.31
C ALA A 27 -11.14 1.23 0.26
N VAL A 28 -10.51 0.43 1.12
CA VAL A 28 -11.14 -0.72 1.80
C VAL A 28 -12.43 -0.32 2.53
N LYS A 29 -12.44 0.83 3.21
CA LYS A 29 -13.65 1.36 3.86
C LYS A 29 -14.73 1.77 2.86
N TYR A 30 -14.37 2.44 1.77
CA TYR A 30 -15.33 2.79 0.71
C TYR A 30 -15.92 1.55 0.04
N ILE A 31 -15.13 0.49 -0.17
CA ILE A 31 -15.62 -0.79 -0.73
C ILE A 31 -16.60 -1.45 0.22
N TYR A 32 -16.32 -1.39 1.52
CA TYR A 32 -17.25 -1.86 2.53
C TYR A 32 -18.58 -1.07 2.50
N SER A 33 -18.51 0.24 2.29
CA SER A 33 -19.68 1.12 2.11
C SER A 33 -20.48 0.77 0.84
N ILE A 34 -19.80 0.44 -0.28
CA ILE A 34 -20.48 -0.05 -1.50
C ILE A 34 -21.34 -1.27 -1.17
N ALA A 35 -20.81 -2.22 -0.39
CA ALA A 35 -21.54 -3.43 -0.06
C ALA A 35 -22.76 -3.20 0.85
N GLU A 36 -22.80 -2.10 1.59
CA GLU A 36 -23.95 -1.70 2.39
C GLU A 36 -25.02 -0.97 1.56
N GLU A 37 -24.61 0.06 0.82
CA GLU A 37 -25.57 1.05 0.31
C GLU A 37 -25.67 1.09 -1.23
N SER A 38 -24.68 0.58 -1.94
CA SER A 38 -24.52 0.83 -3.38
C SER A 38 -24.12 -0.40 -4.20
N PHE A 39 -24.39 -1.61 -3.69
CA PHE A 39 -23.89 -2.86 -4.28
C PHE A 39 -24.34 -3.07 -5.74
N TYR A 40 -25.54 -2.63 -6.08
CA TYR A 40 -26.11 -2.76 -7.43
C TYR A 40 -25.95 -1.51 -8.29
N THR A 41 -25.53 -0.39 -7.72
CA THR A 41 -25.48 0.91 -8.38
C THR A 41 -24.06 1.32 -8.76
N VAL A 42 -23.06 0.93 -7.97
CA VAL A 42 -21.65 1.20 -8.26
C VAL A 42 -21.04 0.02 -9.01
N ASN A 43 -20.48 0.30 -10.18
CA ASN A 43 -19.69 -0.68 -10.90
C ASN A 43 -18.32 -0.82 -10.25
N ILE A 44 -17.98 -2.04 -9.85
CA ILE A 44 -16.72 -2.33 -9.17
C ILE A 44 -15.49 -1.98 -10.00
N LYS A 45 -15.59 -2.08 -11.34
CA LYS A 45 -14.49 -1.71 -12.24
C LYS A 45 -14.19 -0.21 -12.18
N ASP A 46 -15.20 0.61 -11.97
CA ASP A 46 -15.03 2.05 -11.89
C ASP A 46 -14.42 2.45 -10.55
N ALA A 47 -14.80 1.77 -9.45
CA ALA A 47 -14.13 1.92 -8.16
C ALA A 47 -12.63 1.57 -8.25
N PHE A 48 -12.28 0.45 -8.90
CA PHE A 48 -10.88 0.08 -9.14
C PHE A 48 -10.13 1.14 -9.96
N LYS A 49 -10.71 1.60 -11.08
CA LYS A 49 -10.07 2.62 -11.92
C LYS A 49 -9.80 3.89 -11.13
N ILE A 50 -10.75 4.35 -10.32
CA ILE A 50 -10.60 5.57 -9.54
C ILE A 50 -9.46 5.43 -8.52
N VAL A 51 -9.45 4.35 -7.73
CA VAL A 51 -8.43 4.13 -6.71
C VAL A 51 -7.05 3.93 -7.34
N LEU A 52 -6.95 3.11 -8.38
CA LEU A 52 -5.67 2.75 -8.98
C LEU A 52 -5.07 3.85 -9.86
N ASN A 53 -5.89 4.75 -10.42
CA ASN A 53 -5.39 5.90 -11.18
C ASN A 53 -4.74 6.97 -10.29
N ASN A 54 -5.14 7.05 -9.01
CA ASN A 54 -4.55 8.00 -8.06
C ASN A 54 -4.46 7.39 -6.67
N ILE A 55 -3.47 6.50 -6.49
CA ILE A 55 -3.20 5.78 -5.25
C ILE A 55 -2.77 6.65 -4.06
N THR A 56 -2.65 7.97 -4.23
CA THR A 56 -2.37 8.91 -3.14
C THR A 56 -3.55 9.79 -2.76
N ASP A 57 -4.63 9.73 -3.54
CA ASP A 57 -5.86 10.45 -3.25
C ASP A 57 -6.73 9.63 -2.29
N THR A 58 -6.72 10.06 -1.04
CA THR A 58 -7.38 9.41 0.09
C THR A 58 -8.91 9.51 0.04
N ASP A 59 -9.46 10.38 -0.82
CA ASP A 59 -10.89 10.67 -0.93
C ASP A 59 -11.43 10.42 -2.34
N SER A 60 -10.64 9.74 -3.19
CA SER A 60 -10.94 9.53 -4.62
C SER A 60 -12.32 8.92 -4.89
N LEU A 61 -12.82 8.05 -4.01
CA LEU A 61 -14.11 7.39 -4.18
C LEU A 61 -15.33 8.22 -3.73
N THR A 62 -15.14 9.39 -3.11
CA THR A 62 -16.23 10.34 -2.84
C THR A 62 -16.91 10.81 -4.13
N ALA A 63 -16.19 10.81 -5.26
CA ALA A 63 -16.71 11.12 -6.58
C ALA A 63 -17.84 10.17 -7.04
N LEU A 64 -17.92 8.97 -6.46
CA LEU A 64 -19.01 8.02 -6.70
C LEU A 64 -20.22 8.22 -5.77
N GLY A 65 -20.22 9.26 -4.94
CA GLY A 65 -21.24 9.48 -3.91
C GLY A 65 -21.10 8.55 -2.71
N LEU A 66 -19.94 7.92 -2.53
CA LEU A 66 -19.66 7.04 -1.40
C LEU A 66 -19.19 7.85 -0.20
N HIS A 67 -19.63 7.43 0.98
CA HIS A 67 -19.25 8.04 2.24
C HIS A 67 -18.70 6.98 3.20
N ILE A 68 -17.70 7.39 3.98
CA ILE A 68 -17.21 6.64 5.14
C ILE A 68 -17.86 7.29 6.36
N ASP A 69 -18.96 6.72 6.82
CA ASP A 69 -19.64 7.17 8.02
C ASP A 69 -19.93 6.00 8.98
N SER A 70 -20.49 6.34 10.15
CA SER A 70 -20.79 5.35 11.17
C SER A 70 -21.92 4.41 10.80
N ARG A 71 -22.75 4.77 9.82
CA ARG A 71 -23.85 3.93 9.33
C ARG A 71 -23.33 2.90 8.33
N SER A 72 -22.50 3.32 7.38
CA SER A 72 -21.98 2.46 6.31
C SER A 72 -20.82 1.58 6.77
N CYS A 73 -20.00 2.08 7.70
CA CYS A 73 -18.73 1.47 8.12
C CYS A 73 -18.63 1.29 9.66
N GLY A 74 -19.74 1.11 10.37
CA GLY A 74 -19.76 1.00 11.83
C GLY A 74 -18.83 -0.10 12.38
N GLU A 75 -18.73 -1.21 11.67
CA GLU A 75 -17.87 -2.36 12.01
C GLU A 75 -16.37 -2.04 11.91
N MET A 76 -16.01 -0.93 11.25
CA MET A 76 -14.65 -0.44 11.03
C MET A 76 -14.27 0.75 11.93
N LEU A 77 -15.08 1.06 12.95
CA LEU A 77 -14.83 2.16 13.90
C LEU A 77 -14.12 1.72 15.19
N GLY A 78 -13.84 0.42 15.35
CA GLY A 78 -13.22 -0.11 16.55
C GLY A 78 -11.70 0.11 16.59
N GLU A 79 -11.14 0.22 17.80
CA GLU A 79 -9.68 0.38 18.03
C GLU A 79 -8.84 -0.73 17.35
N GLU A 80 -9.35 -1.96 17.31
CA GLU A 80 -8.65 -3.06 16.64
C GLU A 80 -8.60 -2.89 15.12
N TYR A 81 -9.59 -2.25 14.51
CA TYR A 81 -9.56 -1.93 13.08
C TYR A 81 -8.66 -0.73 12.77
N GLU A 82 -8.56 0.25 13.66
CA GLU A 82 -7.64 1.39 13.48
C GLU A 82 -6.18 0.95 13.35
N LYS A 83 -5.79 -0.15 14.02
CA LYS A 83 -4.47 -0.79 13.88
C LYS A 83 -4.18 -1.35 12.49
N VAL A 84 -5.19 -1.50 11.62
CA VAL A 84 -4.97 -1.93 10.23
C VAL A 84 -4.20 -0.88 9.44
N LEU A 85 -4.39 0.42 9.70
CA LEU A 85 -3.66 1.47 8.98
C LEU A 85 -2.13 1.37 9.17
N PRO A 86 -1.57 1.37 10.40
CA PRO A 86 -0.13 1.24 10.58
C PRO A 86 0.41 -0.09 10.05
N LEU A 87 -0.38 -1.17 10.09
CA LEU A 87 -0.05 -2.45 9.47
C LEU A 87 0.00 -2.37 7.94
N MET A 88 -0.95 -1.67 7.29
CA MET A 88 -0.95 -1.46 5.85
C MET A 88 0.30 -0.72 5.43
N VAL A 89 0.62 0.40 6.08
CA VAL A 89 1.84 1.17 5.79
C VAL A 89 3.09 0.31 6.03
N TYR A 90 3.13 -0.47 7.11
CA TYR A 90 4.25 -1.38 7.38
C TYR A 90 4.39 -2.44 6.27
N SER A 91 3.29 -3.03 5.80
CA SER A 91 3.30 -4.04 4.73
C SER A 91 3.86 -3.48 3.41
N LEU A 92 3.69 -2.18 3.14
CA LEU A 92 4.31 -1.50 2.01
C LEU A 92 5.79 -1.21 2.30
N ALA A 93 6.11 -0.78 3.52
CA ALA A 93 7.47 -0.45 3.93
C ALA A 93 8.44 -1.63 3.82
N VAL A 94 8.01 -2.86 4.15
CA VAL A 94 8.87 -4.05 4.02
C VAL A 94 9.28 -4.34 2.57
N ARG A 95 8.56 -3.79 1.60
CA ARG A 95 8.84 -3.93 0.16
C ARG A 95 9.75 -2.84 -0.42
N ILE A 96 10.14 -1.83 0.36
CA ILE A 96 11.11 -0.79 -0.05
C ILE A 96 12.39 -1.35 -0.71
N PRO A 97 12.97 -2.50 -0.30
CA PRO A 97 14.17 -3.01 -0.96
C PRO A 97 14.01 -3.28 -2.46
N VAL A 98 12.77 -3.48 -2.96
CA VAL A 98 12.49 -3.66 -4.40
C VAL A 98 12.88 -2.43 -5.22
N LEU A 99 12.88 -1.25 -4.61
CA LEU A 99 13.31 0.00 -5.25
C LEU A 99 14.75 -0.05 -5.78
N LYS A 100 15.56 -1.00 -5.28
CA LYS A 100 16.92 -1.27 -5.78
C LYS A 100 16.96 -1.79 -7.22
N ASN A 101 15.84 -2.27 -7.76
CA ASN A 101 15.77 -2.76 -9.14
C ASN A 101 15.83 -1.61 -10.16
N LEU A 102 15.42 -0.40 -9.78
CA LEU A 102 15.59 0.79 -10.60
C LEU A 102 17.07 1.20 -10.63
N ARG A 103 17.62 1.34 -11.84
CA ARG A 103 19.04 1.64 -12.08
C ARG A 103 19.16 2.89 -12.93
N GLY A 104 19.70 3.96 -12.34
CA GLY A 104 20.18 5.13 -13.08
C GLY A 104 21.63 4.96 -13.52
N ALA A 105 22.16 5.97 -14.22
CA ALA A 105 23.56 6.02 -14.67
C ALA A 105 24.57 5.83 -13.51
N SER A 106 24.31 6.40 -12.33
CA SER A 106 25.13 6.24 -11.12
C SER A 106 24.80 4.94 -10.34
N GLY A 107 24.07 4.01 -10.96
CA GLY A 107 23.66 2.73 -10.37
C GLY A 107 22.40 2.84 -9.49
N PRO A 108 21.97 1.71 -8.89
CA PRO A 108 20.74 1.68 -8.08
C PRO A 108 20.87 2.44 -6.75
N MET A 109 19.77 2.58 -6.02
CA MET A 109 19.80 3.04 -4.64
C MET A 109 20.70 2.15 -3.77
N THR A 110 21.41 2.77 -2.83
CA THR A 110 22.28 2.06 -1.89
C THR A 110 21.48 1.40 -0.77
N ASP A 111 22.07 0.40 -0.11
CA ASP A 111 21.44 -0.25 1.06
C ASP A 111 21.16 0.76 2.20
N ASP A 112 21.97 1.81 2.32
CA ASP A 112 21.81 2.88 3.30
C ASP A 112 20.64 3.81 2.94
N GLN A 113 20.54 4.23 1.67
CA GLN A 113 19.41 5.03 1.18
C GLN A 113 18.07 4.31 1.38
N LEU A 114 18.01 3.02 1.04
CA LEU A 114 16.80 2.19 1.24
C LEU A 114 16.43 2.08 2.73
N TYR A 115 17.43 1.93 3.61
CA TYR A 115 17.19 1.85 5.04
C TYR A 115 16.74 3.19 5.63
N LYS A 116 17.24 4.31 5.12
CA LYS A 116 16.76 5.66 5.49
C LYS A 116 15.30 5.87 5.13
N VAL A 117 14.87 5.47 3.92
CA VAL A 117 13.45 5.52 3.52
C VAL A 117 12.60 4.65 4.44
N TYR A 118 13.03 3.41 4.69
CA TYR A 118 12.33 2.51 5.60
C TYR A 118 12.15 3.11 6.99
N ASN A 119 13.22 3.60 7.61
CA ASN A 119 13.15 4.22 8.94
C ASN A 119 12.28 5.49 8.95
N ALA A 120 12.29 6.28 7.88
CA ALA A 120 11.42 7.44 7.75
C ALA A 120 9.94 7.05 7.70
N VAL A 121 9.59 5.94 7.04
CA VAL A 121 8.21 5.40 7.04
C VAL A 121 7.82 4.87 8.43
N ILE A 122 8.71 4.13 9.11
CA ILE A 122 8.48 3.67 10.49
C ILE A 122 8.26 4.86 11.43
N ALA A 123 9.09 5.90 11.33
CA ALA A 123 8.96 7.11 12.15
C ALA A 123 7.65 7.89 11.91
N LYS A 124 6.99 7.67 10.76
CA LYS A 124 5.67 8.25 10.43
C LYS A 124 4.50 7.40 10.94
N GLY A 125 4.76 6.36 11.72
CA GLY A 125 3.73 5.58 12.43
C GLY A 125 3.44 4.20 11.85
N ALA A 126 4.25 3.71 10.90
CA ALA A 126 4.14 2.32 10.44
C ALA A 126 4.62 1.35 11.53
N GLU A 127 3.81 0.32 11.82
CA GLU A 127 4.09 -0.62 12.91
C GLU A 127 3.55 -2.02 12.59
N ASN A 128 4.29 -3.06 12.95
CA ASN A 128 3.85 -4.46 12.83
C ASN A 128 3.26 -4.98 14.15
N CYS A 129 2.12 -4.44 14.57
CA CYS A 129 1.49 -4.87 15.81
C CYS A 129 1.10 -6.37 15.74
N LYS A 130 1.33 -7.10 16.83
CA LYS A 130 1.02 -8.55 16.96
C LYS A 130 1.71 -9.44 15.91
N GLU A 131 2.79 -8.95 15.30
CA GLU A 131 3.52 -9.67 14.23
C GLU A 131 2.60 -10.11 13.07
N ALA A 132 1.57 -9.30 12.77
CA ALA A 132 0.52 -9.67 11.81
C ALA A 132 1.06 -9.76 10.37
N VAL A 133 1.97 -8.88 9.97
CA VAL A 133 2.69 -8.98 8.70
C VAL A 133 3.89 -9.90 8.90
N THR A 134 3.89 -11.04 8.20
CA THR A 134 4.92 -12.08 8.33
C THR A 134 6.23 -11.72 7.65
N GLU A 135 6.19 -10.84 6.66
CA GLU A 135 7.36 -10.41 5.91
C GLU A 135 8.14 -9.32 6.65
N SER A 136 9.47 -9.35 6.52
CA SER A 136 10.35 -8.32 7.07
C SER A 136 11.21 -7.63 6.00
N PHE A 137 11.60 -6.39 6.28
CA PHE A 137 12.52 -5.62 5.42
C PHE A 137 13.83 -6.39 5.14
N MET A 138 14.38 -7.08 6.14
CA MET A 138 15.65 -7.79 5.99
C MET A 138 15.54 -9.02 5.09
N GLU A 139 14.44 -9.76 5.17
CA GLU A 139 14.19 -10.91 4.28
C GLU A 139 14.00 -10.45 2.83
N ILE A 140 13.16 -9.44 2.60
CA ILE A 140 12.94 -8.90 1.26
C ILE A 140 14.24 -8.35 0.68
N LYS A 141 15.02 -7.60 1.48
CA LYS A 141 16.35 -7.12 1.09
C LYS A 141 17.28 -8.25 0.69
N TYR A 142 17.31 -9.35 1.43
CA TYR A 142 18.11 -10.52 1.09
C TYR A 142 17.68 -11.14 -0.24
N LEU A 143 16.37 -11.31 -0.46
CA LEU A 143 15.84 -11.87 -1.71
C LEU A 143 16.18 -11.01 -2.92
N VAL A 144 15.98 -9.68 -2.83
CA VAL A 144 16.33 -8.72 -3.89
C VAL A 144 17.83 -8.79 -4.20
N ARG A 145 18.69 -8.77 -3.18
CA ARG A 145 20.15 -8.86 -3.37
C ARG A 145 20.59 -10.16 -4.04
N LYS A 146 19.84 -11.23 -3.88
CA LYS A 146 20.12 -12.54 -4.49
C LYS A 146 19.41 -12.74 -5.83
N GLY A 147 18.65 -11.76 -6.31
CA GLY A 147 17.84 -11.90 -7.53
C GLY A 147 16.82 -13.04 -7.43
N LYS A 148 16.37 -13.36 -6.20
CA LYS A 148 15.38 -14.42 -5.97
C LYS A 148 13.98 -13.86 -6.19
N ARG A 149 13.06 -14.73 -6.62
CA ARG A 149 11.65 -14.40 -6.72
C ARG A 149 11.11 -13.95 -5.36
N LEU A 150 10.45 -12.80 -5.34
CA LEU A 150 9.76 -12.29 -4.17
C LEU A 150 8.41 -12.99 -3.99
N PRO A 151 7.95 -13.19 -2.74
CA PRO A 151 6.56 -13.53 -2.51
C PRO A 151 5.65 -12.47 -3.14
N PRO A 152 4.52 -12.86 -3.76
CA PRO A 152 3.57 -11.88 -4.26
C PRO A 152 3.06 -11.00 -3.12
N TYR A 153 2.83 -9.72 -3.39
CA TYR A 153 2.14 -8.86 -2.42
C TYR A 153 0.64 -9.21 -2.42
N ASN A 154 0.08 -9.51 -1.25
CA ASN A 154 -1.30 -10.00 -1.12
C ASN A 154 -1.96 -9.52 0.18
N ALA A 155 -3.25 -9.85 0.34
CA ALA A 155 -4.06 -9.47 1.50
C ALA A 155 -4.12 -10.52 2.62
N ASP A 156 -3.24 -11.54 2.63
CA ASP A 156 -3.37 -12.65 3.58
C ASP A 156 -3.18 -12.21 5.04
N TRP A 157 -2.21 -11.32 5.30
CA TRP A 157 -2.01 -10.74 6.63
C TRP A 157 -3.25 -9.95 7.08
N PHE A 158 -3.87 -9.20 6.16
CA PHE A 158 -5.06 -8.39 6.44
C PHE A 158 -6.23 -9.29 6.82
N LYS A 159 -6.53 -10.30 6.01
CA LYS A 159 -7.61 -11.26 6.30
C LYS A 159 -7.37 -11.98 7.63
N THR A 160 -6.15 -12.46 7.85
CA THR A 160 -5.78 -13.16 9.11
C THR A 160 -5.97 -12.26 10.32
N TYR A 161 -5.56 -11.00 10.21
CA TYR A 161 -5.73 -10.01 11.26
C TYR A 161 -7.20 -9.74 11.54
N ILE A 162 -8.02 -9.54 10.51
CA ILE A 162 -9.47 -9.32 10.64
C ILE A 162 -10.15 -10.52 11.32
N TYR A 163 -9.89 -11.74 10.84
CA TYR A 163 -10.48 -12.95 11.44
C TYR A 163 -10.13 -13.15 12.90
N THR A 164 -8.96 -12.67 13.31
CA THR A 164 -8.45 -12.86 14.68
C THR A 164 -8.89 -11.74 15.62
N ASN A 165 -8.94 -10.50 15.14
CA ASN A 165 -9.02 -9.32 16.01
C ASN A 165 -10.26 -8.45 15.79
N VAL A 166 -11.01 -8.63 14.70
CA VAL A 166 -12.19 -7.81 14.39
C VAL A 166 -13.41 -8.71 14.14
N PRO A 167 -14.05 -9.23 15.21
CA PRO A 167 -15.13 -10.22 15.09
C PRO A 167 -16.28 -9.79 14.17
N SER A 168 -16.67 -8.51 14.22
CA SER A 168 -17.73 -7.94 13.37
C SER A 168 -17.47 -8.08 11.87
N LEU A 169 -16.21 -7.99 11.45
CA LEU A 169 -15.79 -8.17 10.06
C LEU A 169 -15.44 -9.63 9.71
N ALA A 170 -15.34 -10.50 10.73
CA ALA A 170 -15.09 -11.93 10.58
C ALA A 170 -16.38 -12.74 10.39
N GLU A 171 -17.54 -12.18 10.71
CA GLU A 171 -18.83 -12.84 10.51
C GLU A 171 -19.10 -13.17 9.04
N ILE A 172 -19.72 -14.32 8.80
CA ILE A 172 -20.07 -14.77 7.44
C ILE A 172 -21.32 -14.03 6.98
N THR A 173 -21.12 -12.88 6.36
CA THR A 173 -22.16 -12.07 5.72
C THR A 173 -21.77 -11.77 4.27
N ASN A 174 -22.75 -11.47 3.41
CA ASN A 174 -22.46 -11.09 2.02
C ASN A 174 -21.51 -9.88 1.95
N LYS A 175 -21.71 -8.92 2.85
CA LYS A 175 -20.91 -7.69 2.96
C LYS A 175 -19.45 -8.00 3.29
N ASN A 176 -19.21 -8.82 4.32
CA ASN A 176 -17.86 -9.19 4.74
C ASN A 176 -17.18 -10.09 3.70
N MET A 177 -17.90 -11.05 3.12
CA MET A 177 -17.34 -11.90 2.05
C MET A 177 -16.98 -11.09 0.80
N PHE A 178 -17.78 -10.08 0.46
CA PHE A 178 -17.46 -9.15 -0.62
C PHE A 178 -16.20 -8.33 -0.31
N LEU A 179 -16.10 -7.75 0.89
CA LEU A 179 -14.92 -7.01 1.33
C LEU A 179 -13.64 -7.85 1.23
N LEU A 180 -13.65 -9.05 1.81
CA LEU A 180 -12.47 -9.90 1.91
C LEU A 180 -12.04 -10.43 0.54
N GLY A 181 -13.00 -10.82 -0.31
CA GLY A 181 -12.71 -11.19 -1.69
C GLY A 181 -12.21 -10.02 -2.53
N PHE A 182 -12.68 -8.80 -2.24
CA PHE A 182 -12.18 -7.60 -2.90
C PHE A 182 -10.74 -7.29 -2.48
N ALA A 183 -10.43 -7.39 -1.18
CA ALA A 183 -9.09 -7.11 -0.65
C ALA A 183 -8.00 -7.93 -1.37
N ASP A 184 -8.28 -9.19 -1.72
CA ASP A 184 -7.35 -10.05 -2.47
C ASP A 184 -6.91 -9.46 -3.81
N VAL A 185 -7.83 -8.82 -4.54
CA VAL A 185 -7.53 -8.20 -5.83
C VAL A 185 -6.91 -6.82 -5.64
N LEU A 186 -7.47 -6.02 -4.73
CA LEU A 186 -7.03 -4.65 -4.49
C LEU A 186 -5.58 -4.57 -4.04
N PHE A 187 -5.18 -5.37 -3.05
CA PHE A 187 -3.84 -5.26 -2.48
C PHE A 187 -2.78 -5.51 -3.55
N ALA A 188 -2.96 -6.56 -4.36
CA ALA A 188 -2.03 -6.92 -5.42
C ALA A 188 -1.93 -5.82 -6.50
N MET A 189 -3.07 -5.33 -7.00
CA MET A 189 -3.08 -4.28 -8.02
C MET A 189 -2.56 -2.94 -7.48
N PHE A 190 -2.96 -2.57 -6.27
CA PHE A 190 -2.55 -1.33 -5.62
C PHE A 190 -1.04 -1.27 -5.43
N TYR A 191 -0.44 -2.37 -4.95
CA TYR A 191 1.01 -2.43 -4.80
C TYR A 191 1.74 -2.29 -6.14
N SER A 192 1.24 -2.90 -7.22
CA SER A 192 1.81 -2.74 -8.56
C SER A 192 1.85 -1.27 -8.98
N CYS A 193 0.73 -0.56 -8.82
CA CYS A 193 0.65 0.87 -9.14
C CYS A 193 1.54 1.72 -8.22
N LEU A 194 1.65 1.36 -6.93
CA LEU A 194 2.53 2.06 -5.99
C LEU A 194 4.00 1.89 -6.34
N GLU A 195 4.42 0.68 -6.70
CA GLU A 195 5.79 0.41 -7.12
C GLU A 195 6.18 1.25 -8.34
N GLU A 196 5.32 1.30 -9.36
CA GLU A 196 5.51 2.14 -10.53
C GLU A 196 5.61 3.63 -10.16
N ASN A 197 4.67 4.14 -9.35
CA ASN A 197 4.70 5.53 -8.89
C ASN A 197 5.96 5.85 -8.09
N LEU A 198 6.44 4.94 -7.24
CA LEU A 198 7.68 5.12 -6.50
C LEU A 198 8.89 5.14 -7.43
N PHE A 199 8.92 4.33 -8.49
CA PHE A 199 9.96 4.43 -9.51
C PHE A 199 9.96 5.78 -10.22
N GLU A 200 8.80 6.29 -10.60
CA GLU A 200 8.70 7.64 -11.19
C GLU A 200 9.14 8.73 -10.20
N LYS A 201 8.75 8.64 -8.93
CA LYS A 201 9.21 9.56 -7.89
C LYS A 201 10.72 9.51 -7.68
N ILE A 202 11.32 8.34 -7.73
CA ILE A 202 12.78 8.20 -7.64
C ILE A 202 13.46 8.94 -8.80
N LYS A 203 12.93 8.81 -10.03
CA LYS A 203 13.43 9.54 -11.20
C LYS A 203 13.33 11.05 -11.00
N GLU A 204 12.22 11.56 -10.49
CA GLU A 204 12.03 12.99 -10.20
C GLU A 204 13.07 13.55 -9.21
N TYR A 205 13.48 12.75 -8.22
CA TYR A 205 14.46 13.16 -7.21
C TYR A 205 15.92 12.94 -7.60
N SER A 206 16.17 12.22 -8.69
CA SER A 206 17.51 11.82 -9.10
C SER A 206 18.11 12.79 -10.13
N ALA A 207 19.43 12.97 -10.04
CA ALA A 207 20.21 13.67 -11.06
C ALA A 207 20.62 12.73 -12.22
N ASP A 208 20.34 11.43 -12.09
CA ASP A 208 20.72 10.42 -13.07
C ASP A 208 19.83 10.54 -14.33
N ASP A 209 20.44 10.32 -15.49
CA ASP A 209 19.68 9.93 -16.68
C ASP A 209 19.33 8.44 -16.56
N PHE A 210 18.06 8.13 -16.77
CA PHE A 210 17.53 6.76 -16.74
C PHE A 210 17.46 6.13 -18.13
N GLY A 211 17.79 6.90 -19.18
CA GLY A 211 17.59 6.52 -20.57
C GLY A 211 16.11 6.33 -20.90
N GLU A 212 15.79 6.25 -22.19
CA GLU A 212 14.52 5.67 -22.62
C GLU A 212 14.59 4.16 -22.31
N SER A 213 14.03 3.75 -21.17
CA SER A 213 13.99 2.35 -20.80
C SER A 213 13.15 1.56 -21.80
N VAL A 214 13.79 0.65 -22.54
CA VAL A 214 13.15 -0.44 -23.27
C VAL A 214 12.25 -1.20 -22.29
N GLU A 215 10.98 -1.31 -22.66
CA GLU A 215 9.90 -2.00 -21.98
C GLU A 215 10.36 -3.35 -21.36
N LEU A 216 10.00 -3.57 -20.09
CA LEU A 216 10.01 -4.88 -19.43
C LEU A 216 8.64 -5.53 -19.54
#